data_AF-A0A170V2F7-F1
#
_entry.id   AF-A0A170V2F7-F1
#
_cell.length_a   1.000
_cell.length_b   1.000
_cell.length_c   1.000
_cell.angle_alpha   90.00
_cell.angle_beta   90.00
_cell.angle_gamma   90.00
#
_symmetry.space_group_name_H-M   'P 1'
#
loop_
_entity.id
_entity.type
_entity.pdbx_description
1 polymer ?
#
loop_
_entity_poly.entity_id
_entity_poly.type
_entity_poly.pdbx_seq_one_letter_code
_entity_poly.pdbx_strand_id
1 'polypeptide(L)'
;MAELRAAVSRLRRELAAHPAELPDRAIAEDELAALAAMADHGGLETSRLRRSLLLIAGSIGSVSALRDGLARVRAAVDLFGGPPRR
;
A
#
# COMPACT_ATOMS: atom_id res chain seq x y z
N MET A 1 -9.72 10.22 1.44
CA MET A 1 -9.82 9.28 0.28
C MET A 1 -8.85 9.61 -0.85
N ALA A 2 -8.84 10.84 -1.37
CA ALA A 2 -7.97 11.22 -2.49
C ALA A 2 -6.48 10.97 -2.23
N GLU A 3 -5.99 11.26 -1.01
CA GLU A 3 -4.58 11.04 -0.65
C GLU A 3 -4.18 9.56 -0.66
N LEU A 4 -5.02 8.67 -0.12
CA LEU A 4 -4.79 7.23 -0.15
C LEU A 4 -4.75 6.72 -1.59
N ARG A 5 -5.71 7.12 -2.43
CA ARG A 5 -5.75 6.75 -3.85
C ARG A 5 -4.51 7.24 -4.61
N ALA A 6 -4.05 8.46 -4.33
CA ALA A 6 -2.85 9.03 -4.93
C ALA A 6 -1.57 8.30 -4.50
N ALA A 7 -1.45 7.97 -3.21
CA ALA A 7 -0.32 7.22 -2.67
C ALA A 7 -0.25 5.80 -3.25
N VAL A 8 -1.38 5.10 -3.31
CA VAL A 8 -1.51 3.76 -3.90
C VAL A 8 -1.17 3.78 -5.39
N SER A 9 -1.70 4.75 -6.14
CA SER A 9 -1.40 4.90 -7.57
C SER A 9 0.08 5.17 -7.84
N ARG A 10 0.74 5.94 -6.97
CA ARG A 10 2.18 6.21 -7.06
C ARG A 10 2.99 4.94 -6.79
N LEU A 11 2.68 4.22 -5.71
CA LEU A 11 3.40 2.98 -5.36
C LEU A 11 3.26 1.93 -6.48
N ARG A 12 2.09 1.80 -7.11
CA ARG A 12 1.91 0.94 -8.29
C ARG A 12 2.83 1.31 -9.44
N ARG A 13 3.01 2.60 -9.72
CA ARG A 13 3.94 3.07 -10.77
C ARG A 13 5.39 2.78 -10.41
N GLU A 14 5.78 3.01 -9.16
CA GLU A 14 7.13 2.73 -8.67
C GLU A 14 7.44 1.22 -8.74
N LEU A 15 6.49 0.37 -8.37
CA LEU A 15 6.61 -1.09 -8.48
C LEU A 15 6.66 -1.54 -9.95
N ALA A 16 5.80 -0.97 -10.81
CA ALA A 16 5.77 -1.28 -12.23
C ALA A 16 7.09 -0.93 -12.94
N ALA A 17 7.69 0.20 -12.55
CA ALA A 17 8.95 0.70 -13.08
C ALA A 17 10.19 0.08 -12.42
N HIS A 18 10.03 -0.77 -11.39
CA HIS A 18 11.15 -1.38 -10.70
C HIS A 18 11.78 -2.47 -11.59
N PRO A 19 13.08 -2.36 -11.93
CA PRO A 19 13.73 -3.27 -12.87
C PRO A 19 14.11 -4.63 -12.26
N ALA A 20 14.12 -4.75 -10.93
CA ALA A 20 14.45 -6.02 -10.28
C ALA A 20 13.27 -7.00 -10.34
N GLU A 21 13.57 -8.27 -10.60
CA GLU A 21 12.63 -9.37 -10.42
C GLU A 21 12.41 -9.58 -8.92
N LEU A 22 11.28 -9.07 -8.43
CA LEU A 22 10.84 -9.27 -7.06
C LEU A 22 10.10 -10.62 -6.99
N PRO A 23 10.50 -11.54 -6.08
CA PRO A 23 9.95 -12.90 -6.00
C PRO A 23 8.41 -12.93 -5.95
N ASP A 24 7.82 -11.98 -5.24
CA ASP A 24 6.37 -11.90 -5.02
C ASP A 24 5.76 -10.62 -5.65
N ARG A 25 6.33 -10.13 -6.75
CA ARG A 25 5.86 -8.91 -7.44
C ARG A 25 4.37 -8.95 -7.77
N ALA A 26 3.92 -10.05 -8.38
CA ALA A 26 2.52 -10.21 -8.79
C ALA A 26 1.58 -10.17 -7.58
N ILE A 27 1.95 -10.83 -6.48
CA ILE A 27 1.19 -10.82 -5.22
C ILE A 27 1.10 -9.39 -4.67
N ALA A 28 2.22 -8.65 -4.69
CA ALA A 28 2.24 -7.27 -4.25
C ALA A 28 1.37 -6.35 -5.12
N GLU A 29 1.40 -6.52 -6.44
CA GLU A 29 0.57 -5.76 -7.39
C GLU A 29 -0.93 -6.05 -7.19
N ASP A 30 -1.30 -7.32 -6.98
CA ASP A 30 -2.69 -7.73 -6.71
C ASP A 30 -3.20 -7.16 -5.39
N GLU A 31 -2.41 -7.24 -4.32
CA GLU A 31 -2.76 -6.63 -3.02
C GLU A 31 -2.86 -5.09 -3.12
N LEU A 32 -2.01 -4.44 -3.93
CA LEU A 32 -2.11 -3.01 -4.23
C LEU A 32 -3.39 -2.66 -4.99
N ALA A 33 -3.83 -3.51 -5.91
CA ALA A 33 -5.10 -3.35 -6.63
C ALA A 33 -6.30 -3.53 -5.68
N ALA A 34 -6.26 -4.54 -4.80
CA ALA A 34 -7.24 -4.72 -3.76
C ALA A 34 -7.30 -3.48 -2.85
N LEU A 35 -6.15 -2.97 -2.38
CA LEU A 35 -6.07 -1.77 -1.56
C LEU A 35 -6.67 -0.53 -2.25
N ALA A 36 -6.48 -0.39 -3.56
CA ALA A 36 -7.10 0.69 -4.35
C ALA A 36 -8.63 0.56 -4.39
N ALA A 37 -9.16 -0.63 -4.72
CA ALA A 37 -10.59 -0.89 -4.73
C ALA A 37 -11.22 -0.67 -3.34
N MET A 38 -10.48 -1.05 -2.30
CA MET A 38 -10.84 -0.84 -0.91
C MET A 38 -10.96 0.67 -0.57
N ALA A 39 -9.98 1.48 -1.00
CA ALA A 39 -10.03 2.94 -0.87
C ALA A 39 -11.11 3.60 -1.76
N ASP A 40 -11.60 2.90 -2.77
CA ASP A 40 -12.63 3.41 -3.67
C ASP A 40 -14.05 3.25 -3.11
N HIS A 41 -14.31 2.17 -2.37
CA HIS A 41 -15.65 1.81 -1.90
C HIS A 41 -16.03 2.37 -0.51
N GLY A 42 -15.15 3.09 0.18
CA GLY A 42 -15.57 3.88 1.35
C GLY A 42 -15.78 3.14 2.67
N GLY A 43 -15.94 1.80 2.66
CA GLY A 43 -16.53 1.07 3.77
C GLY A 43 -15.60 0.16 4.59
N LEU A 44 -14.27 0.29 4.50
CA LEU A 44 -13.37 -0.73 5.05
C LEU A 44 -12.63 -0.31 6.31
N GLU A 45 -12.51 -1.27 7.22
CA GLU A 45 -11.83 -1.10 8.50
C GLU A 45 -10.33 -0.91 8.34
N THR A 46 -9.77 0.06 9.06
CA THR A 46 -8.34 0.40 9.07
C THR A 46 -7.45 -0.81 9.36
N SER A 47 -7.92 -1.76 10.18
CA SER A 47 -7.24 -3.02 10.47
C SER A 47 -7.00 -3.87 9.22
N ARG A 48 -7.96 -3.88 8.29
CA ARG A 48 -7.85 -4.61 7.02
C ARG A 48 -6.87 -3.91 6.08
N LEU A 49 -6.92 -2.58 5.99
CA LEU A 49 -5.97 -1.78 5.20
C LEU A 49 -4.52 -1.97 5.71
N ARG A 50 -4.32 -1.96 7.04
CA ARG A 50 -3.01 -2.21 7.66
C ARG A 50 -2.50 -3.63 7.38
N ARG A 51 -3.38 -4.63 7.41
CA ARG A 51 -3.01 -6.02 7.09
C ARG A 51 -2.52 -6.18 5.65
N SER A 52 -3.27 -5.67 4.67
CA SER A 52 -2.81 -5.71 3.26
C SER A 52 -1.49 -4.97 3.07
N LEU A 53 -1.28 -3.84 3.76
CA LEU A 53 0.00 -3.13 3.69
C LEU A 53 1.19 -3.92 4.25
N LEU A 54 0.96 -4.72 5.31
CA LEU A 54 1.98 -5.62 5.85
C LEU A 54 2.28 -6.79 4.91
N LEU A 55 1.28 -7.32 4.22
CA LEU A 55 1.47 -8.34 3.19
C LEU A 55 2.33 -7.79 2.05
N ILE A 56 1.97 -6.63 1.51
CA ILE A 56 2.76 -5.93 0.48
C ILE A 56 4.20 -5.70 0.94
N ALA A 57 4.42 -5.26 2.18
CA ALA A 57 5.76 -5.08 2.74
C ALA A 57 6.56 -6.40 2.84
N GLY A 58 5.90 -7.50 3.19
CA GLY A 58 6.51 -8.84 3.27
C GLY A 58 6.84 -9.43 1.91
N SER A 59 5.99 -9.20 0.90
CA SER A 59 6.16 -9.68 -0.48
C SER A 59 7.31 -8.97 -1.21
N ILE A 60 7.48 -7.67 -0.97
CA ILE A 60 8.50 -6.88 -1.68
C ILE A 60 9.84 -6.86 -0.92
N GLY A 61 9.83 -7.12 0.39
CA GLY A 61 11.02 -7.02 1.24
C GLY A 61 11.48 -5.57 1.49
N SER A 62 12.70 -5.40 2.04
CA SER A 62 13.28 -4.08 2.36
C SER A 62 13.90 -3.39 1.12
N VAL A 63 13.11 -3.19 0.07
CA VAL A 63 13.55 -2.47 -1.14
C VAL A 63 13.53 -0.96 -0.87
N SER A 64 14.70 -0.37 -0.74
CA SER A 64 14.88 1.06 -0.42
C SER A 64 14.15 2.00 -1.40
N ALA A 65 14.07 1.62 -2.68
CA ALA A 65 13.40 2.42 -3.72
C ALA A 65 11.88 2.51 -3.53
N LEU A 66 11.28 1.54 -2.84
CA LEU A 66 9.83 1.48 -2.60
C LEU A 66 9.45 1.96 -1.20
N ARG A 67 10.44 2.24 -0.33
CA ARG A 67 10.24 2.71 1.05
C ARG A 67 9.40 3.97 1.13
N ASP A 68 9.68 4.95 0.30
CA ASP A 68 8.99 6.25 0.35
C ASP A 68 7.53 6.14 -0.13
N GLY A 69 7.28 5.33 -1.17
CA GLY A 69 5.93 5.01 -1.62
C GLY A 69 5.14 4.28 -0.52
N LEU A 70 5.74 3.27 0.10
CA LEU A 70 5.13 2.51 1.19
C LEU A 70 4.80 3.38 2.41
N ALA A 71 5.73 4.27 2.80
CA ALA A 71 5.54 5.19 3.93
C ALA A 71 4.38 6.16 3.70
N ARG A 72 4.20 6.64 2.47
CA ARG A 72 3.05 7.50 2.11
C ARG A 72 1.73 6.75 2.20
N VAL A 73 1.67 5.50 1.73
CA VAL A 73 0.46 4.68 1.84
C VAL A 73 0.15 4.38 3.31
N ARG A 74 1.17 4.06 4.12
CA ARG A 74 1.04 3.87 5.58
C ARG A 74 0.43 5.10 6.26
N ALA A 75 0.98 6.28 5.99
CA ALA A 75 0.49 7.54 6.55
C ALA A 75 -0.97 7.81 6.14
N ALA A 76 -1.33 7.57 4.87
CA ALA A 76 -2.68 7.74 4.39
C ALA A 76 -3.68 6.75 5.03
N VAL A 77 -3.26 5.51 5.31
CA VAL A 77 -4.06 4.52 6.06
C VAL A 77 -4.23 4.93 7.52
N ASP A 78 -3.18 5.46 8.16
CA ASP A 78 -3.26 5.90 9.56
C ASP A 78 -4.19 7.12 9.72
N LEU A 79 -4.22 8.03 8.75
CA LEU A 79 -5.22 9.11 8.69
C LEU A 79 -6.65 8.58 8.54
N PHE A 80 -6.82 7.39 7.94
CA PHE A 80 -8.12 6.75 7.75
C PHE A 80 -8.70 6.15 9.05
N GLY A 81 -7.86 5.69 9.97
CA GLY A 81 -8.30 5.08 11.23
C GLY A 81 -8.39 6.00 12.43
N GLY A 82 -8.11 7.30 12.26
CA GLY A 82 -7.83 8.18 13.38
C GLY A 82 -6.49 7.85 14.06
N PRO A 83 -6.00 8.75 14.95
CA PRO A 83 -4.70 8.58 15.59
C PRO A 83 -4.59 7.20 16.24
N PRO A 84 -3.42 6.53 16.15
CA PRO A 84 -3.24 5.21 16.73
C PRO A 84 -3.61 5.28 18.21
N ARG A 85 -4.64 4.54 18.62
CA ARG A 85 -4.91 4.29 20.04
C ARG A 85 -3.68 3.54 20.57
N ARG A 86 -2.86 4.29 21.31
CA ARG A 86 -1.71 3.78 22.06
C ARG A 86 -2.18 2.81 23.14
#